data_AF-A0A0M8PNJ3-F1
#
_entry.id   AF-A0A0M8PNJ3-F1
#
_cell.length_a   1.000
_cell.length_b   1.000
_cell.length_c   1.000
_cell.angle_alpha   90.00
_cell.angle_beta   90.00
_cell.angle_gamma   90.00
#
_symmetry.space_group_name_H-M   'P 1'
#
loop_
_entity.id
_entity.type
_entity.pdbx_description
1 polymer ?
#
loop_
_entity_poly.entity_id
_entity_poly.type
_entity_poly.pdbx_seq_one_letter_code
_entity_poly.pdbx_strand_id
1 'polypeptide(L)'
;MAEQRNSNTLGLLLRELLKERSLSMRKFSELTGIDTATISRIINGKRKATPQHLEKFADCLGVPLIHLFEAEGYPVEQKQEESDSDIHTSVDAIQALLKSSNVYDDEQFSVADVEQKLESYGLYAQTEEGKNTILKDFDEKIQNVGSIGPFISKLKELYEKFTLGKGTIFELTIIGSTLLYFIIPVDVIPDYLFPIGYLDDAIAVQLTTKALLKK
;
A
#
# COMPACT_ATOMS: atom_id res chain seq x y z
N MET A 1 42.59 -10.54 -21.60
CA MET A 1 42.27 -9.95 -20.29
C MET A 1 40.79 -9.65 -20.28
N ALA A 2 40.01 -10.49 -19.61
CA ALA A 2 38.55 -10.39 -19.59
C ALA A 2 38.15 -9.49 -18.42
N GLU A 3 37.84 -8.23 -18.71
CA GLU A 3 37.34 -7.29 -17.71
C GLU A 3 35.81 -7.36 -17.63
N GLN A 4 35.38 -7.62 -16.40
CA GLN A 4 34.06 -7.99 -15.95
C GLN A 4 33.07 -6.83 -16.17
N ARG A 5 32.18 -6.96 -17.16
CA ARG A 5 31.00 -6.09 -17.32
C ARG A 5 29.99 -6.44 -16.22
N ASN A 6 30.24 -5.94 -15.00
CA ASN A 6 29.21 -5.90 -13.96
C ASN A 6 28.18 -4.85 -14.38
N SER A 7 26.97 -5.28 -14.72
CA SER A 7 25.83 -4.41 -14.98
C SER A 7 25.48 -3.65 -13.69
N ASN A 8 25.92 -2.39 -13.58
CA ASN A 8 25.50 -1.51 -12.48
C ASN A 8 24.07 -1.02 -12.72
N THR A 9 23.10 -1.90 -12.47
CA THR A 9 21.67 -1.66 -12.73
C THR A 9 21.14 -0.47 -11.94
N LEU A 10 21.50 -0.31 -10.65
CA LEU A 10 21.16 0.88 -9.87
C LEU A 10 21.69 2.16 -10.53
N GLY A 11 22.97 2.16 -10.92
CA GLY A 11 23.57 3.35 -11.50
C GLY A 11 22.93 3.80 -12.82
N LEU A 12 22.45 2.84 -13.63
CA LEU A 12 21.68 3.13 -14.83
C LEU A 12 20.31 3.71 -14.49
N LEU A 13 19.57 3.06 -13.58
CA LEU A 13 18.26 3.52 -13.11
C LEU A 13 18.32 4.95 -12.55
N LEU A 14 19.30 5.23 -11.68
CA LEU A 14 19.48 6.57 -11.11
C LEU A 14 19.80 7.62 -12.18
N ARG A 15 20.55 7.29 -13.24
CA ARG A 15 20.83 8.24 -14.33
C ARG A 15 19.58 8.57 -15.14
N GLU A 16 18.73 7.58 -15.39
CA GLU A 16 17.46 7.75 -16.08
C GLU A 16 16.52 8.63 -15.25
N LEU A 17 16.31 8.29 -13.98
CA LEU A 17 15.46 9.07 -13.07
C LEU A 17 15.94 10.52 -12.91
N LEU A 18 17.25 10.75 -12.77
CA LEU A 18 17.81 12.11 -12.71
C LEU A 18 17.57 12.90 -14.00
N LYS A 19 17.66 12.24 -15.15
CA LYS A 19 17.39 12.87 -16.45
C LYS A 19 15.91 13.20 -16.61
N GLU A 20 15.02 12.28 -16.28
CA GLU A 20 13.56 12.48 -16.31
C GLU A 20 13.13 13.65 -15.41
N ARG A 21 13.74 13.77 -14.23
CA ARG A 21 13.46 14.83 -13.27
C ARG A 21 14.26 16.11 -13.51
N SER A 22 15.06 16.17 -14.59
CA SER A 22 15.93 17.30 -14.91
C SER A 22 16.86 17.71 -13.75
N LEU A 23 17.28 16.74 -12.94
CA LEU A 23 18.13 16.95 -11.77
C LEU A 23 19.60 16.80 -12.13
N SER A 24 20.39 17.83 -11.82
CA SER A 24 21.85 17.71 -11.83
C SER A 24 22.34 16.92 -10.62
N MET A 25 23.51 16.29 -10.74
CA MET A 25 24.18 15.60 -9.63
C MET A 25 24.36 16.51 -8.39
N ARG A 26 24.65 17.80 -8.63
CA ARG A 26 24.77 18.80 -7.54
C ARG A 26 23.45 19.03 -6.84
N LYS A 27 22.35 19.19 -7.61
CA LYS A 27 21.02 19.38 -7.05
C LYS A 27 20.53 18.15 -6.29
N PHE A 28 20.80 16.96 -6.82
CA PHE A 28 20.46 15.70 -6.17
C PHE A 28 21.22 15.50 -4.86
N SER A 29 22.50 15.91 -4.82
CA SER A 29 23.31 15.95 -3.61
C SER A 29 22.73 16.88 -2.54
N GLU A 30 22.29 18.08 -2.93
CA GLU A 30 21.62 19.02 -2.01
C GLU A 30 20.32 18.44 -1.44
N LEU A 31 19.48 17.83 -2.28
CA LEU A 31 18.17 17.32 -1.87
C LEU A 31 18.25 16.08 -0.96
N THR A 32 19.22 15.20 -1.21
CA THR A 32 19.40 13.96 -0.44
C THR A 32 20.27 14.17 0.81
N GLY A 33 21.03 15.26 0.87
CA GLY A 33 22.05 15.50 1.89
C GLY A 33 23.22 14.51 1.81
N ILE A 34 23.43 13.86 0.65
CA ILE A 34 24.52 12.93 0.39
C ILE A 34 25.55 13.63 -0.49
N ASP A 35 26.83 13.53 -0.15
CA ASP A 35 27.92 14.14 -0.91
C ASP A 35 27.93 13.70 -2.38
N THR A 36 28.14 14.66 -3.29
CA THR A 36 28.15 14.43 -4.73
C THR A 36 29.17 13.37 -5.16
N ALA A 37 30.33 13.29 -4.49
CA ALA A 37 31.35 12.27 -4.76
C ALA A 37 30.90 10.86 -4.34
N THR A 38 30.09 10.75 -3.30
CA THR A 38 29.47 9.50 -2.82
C THR A 38 28.41 9.03 -3.79
N ILE A 39 27.49 9.91 -4.20
CA ILE A 39 26.48 9.60 -5.22
C ILE A 39 27.16 9.19 -6.53
N SER A 40 28.19 9.91 -6.97
CA SER A 40 28.94 9.59 -8.18
C SER A 40 29.61 8.20 -8.11
N ARG A 41 30.20 7.84 -6.96
CA ARG A 41 30.78 6.50 -6.77
C ARG A 41 29.71 5.40 -6.81
N ILE A 42 28.51 5.66 -6.28
CA ILE A 42 27.37 4.73 -6.32
C ILE A 42 26.87 4.55 -7.76
N ILE A 43 26.58 5.65 -8.47
CA ILE A 43 26.10 5.62 -9.86
C ILE A 43 27.10 4.95 -10.82
N ASN A 44 28.39 4.98 -10.51
CA ASN A 44 29.43 4.31 -11.30
C ASN A 44 29.80 2.92 -10.79
N GLY A 45 29.11 2.39 -9.78
CA GLY A 45 29.31 1.03 -9.27
C GLY A 45 30.60 0.86 -8.47
N LYS A 46 31.28 1.97 -8.15
CA LYS A 46 32.51 2.01 -7.36
C LYS A 46 32.25 1.90 -5.86
N ARG A 47 31.00 2.07 -5.43
CA ARG A 47 30.55 1.96 -4.04
C ARG A 47 29.13 1.40 -4.04
N LYS A 48 28.87 0.40 -3.19
CA LYS A 48 27.51 -0.10 -2.95
C LYS A 48 26.68 0.94 -2.19
N ALA A 49 25.42 1.13 -2.56
CA ALA A 49 24.52 2.00 -1.81
C ALA A 49 24.12 1.32 -0.48
N THR A 50 24.05 2.08 0.60
CA THR A 50 23.49 1.59 1.87
C THR A 50 21.97 1.74 1.82
N PRO A 51 21.21 1.00 2.64
CA PRO A 51 19.75 1.17 2.76
C PRO A 51 19.32 2.63 2.93
N GLN A 52 20.01 3.38 3.80
CA GLN A 52 19.75 4.81 4.04
C GLN A 52 20.01 5.69 2.81
N HIS A 53 20.95 5.31 1.93
CA HIS A 53 21.13 6.02 0.67
C HIS A 53 19.94 5.76 -0.26
N LEU A 54 19.48 4.50 -0.34
CA LEU A 54 18.36 4.11 -1.19
C LEU A 54 17.05 4.79 -0.77
N GLU A 55 16.78 4.85 0.54
CA GLU A 55 15.61 5.55 1.11
C GLU A 55 15.61 7.03 0.70
N LYS A 56 16.72 7.73 0.90
CA LYS A 56 16.86 9.14 0.51
C LYS A 56 16.76 9.36 -1.00
N PHE A 57 17.23 8.41 -1.81
CA PHE A 57 17.10 8.47 -3.26
C PHE A 57 15.64 8.26 -3.69
N ALA A 58 14.94 7.30 -3.09
CA ALA A 58 13.53 7.01 -3.32
C ALA A 58 12.65 8.23 -3.00
N ASP A 59 12.82 8.81 -1.82
CA ASP A 59 12.09 10.01 -1.38
C ASP A 59 12.33 11.20 -2.31
N CYS A 60 13.59 11.42 -2.71
CA CYS A 60 13.96 12.55 -3.55
C CYS A 60 13.48 12.38 -5.00
N LEU A 61 13.43 11.15 -5.53
CA LEU A 61 13.07 10.86 -6.91
C LEU A 61 11.57 10.53 -7.08
N GLY A 62 10.88 10.28 -5.96
CA GLY A 62 9.47 9.90 -5.92
C GLY A 62 9.23 8.52 -6.51
N VAL A 63 10.09 7.55 -6.18
CA VAL A 63 9.99 6.17 -6.67
C VAL A 63 9.91 5.19 -5.49
N PRO A 64 9.18 4.08 -5.61
CA PRO A 64 9.14 3.06 -4.55
C PRO A 64 10.54 2.54 -4.21
N LEU A 65 10.85 2.46 -2.92
CA LEU A 65 12.16 2.05 -2.39
C LEU A 65 12.59 0.67 -2.88
N ILE A 66 11.63 -0.24 -3.04
CA ILE A 66 11.84 -1.62 -3.50
C ILE A 66 12.58 -1.69 -4.84
N HIS A 67 12.26 -0.79 -5.80
CA HIS A 67 12.92 -0.76 -7.11
C HIS A 67 14.42 -0.46 -7.00
N LEU A 68 14.83 0.34 -6.02
CA LEU A 68 16.23 0.67 -5.82
C LEU A 68 16.98 -0.48 -5.11
N PHE A 69 16.32 -1.24 -4.25
CA PHE A 69 16.89 -2.44 -3.63
C PHE A 69 17.13 -3.56 -4.66
N GLU A 70 16.15 -3.82 -5.52
CA GLU A 70 16.27 -4.77 -6.63
C GLU A 70 17.41 -4.37 -7.56
N ALA A 71 17.51 -3.09 -7.93
CA ALA A 71 18.53 -2.58 -8.83
C ALA A 71 19.97 -2.64 -8.24
N GLU A 72 20.12 -2.66 -6.91
CA GLU A 72 21.40 -2.89 -6.22
C GLU A 72 21.76 -4.38 -6.06
N GLY A 73 20.90 -5.28 -6.53
CA GLY A 73 21.11 -6.72 -6.39
C GLY A 73 21.04 -7.18 -4.93
N TYR A 74 20.30 -6.47 -4.08
CA TYR A 74 19.86 -7.08 -2.83
C TYR A 74 18.93 -8.24 -3.20
N PRO A 75 19.11 -9.45 -2.63
CA PRO A 75 18.12 -10.49 -2.74
C PRO A 75 16.88 -9.96 -2.04
N VAL A 76 15.98 -9.37 -2.82
CA VAL A 76 14.58 -9.31 -2.48
C VAL A 76 14.13 -10.76 -2.66
N GLU A 77 14.40 -11.58 -1.64
CA GLU A 77 13.53 -12.71 -1.40
C GLU A 77 12.13 -12.09 -1.47
N GLN A 78 11.23 -12.65 -2.27
CA GLN A 78 9.80 -12.49 -2.04
C GLN A 78 9.47 -13.16 -0.69
N LYS A 79 10.14 -12.75 0.38
CA LYS A 79 9.60 -12.78 1.71
C LYS A 79 8.70 -11.57 1.72
N GLN A 80 7.43 -11.86 1.41
CA GLN A 80 6.28 -11.16 1.97
C GLN A 80 6.73 -10.51 3.28
N GLU A 81 6.83 -9.19 3.27
CA GLU A 81 7.13 -8.44 4.48
C GLU A 81 6.13 -8.89 5.55
N GLU A 82 6.62 -9.17 6.75
CA GLU A 82 5.89 -9.67 7.94
C GLU A 82 4.80 -8.71 8.46
N SER A 83 4.23 -7.86 7.59
CA SER A 83 2.97 -7.15 7.82
C SER A 83 1.90 -7.45 6.77
N ASP A 84 2.28 -8.03 5.62
CA ASP A 84 1.39 -8.32 4.50
C ASP A 84 0.97 -9.80 4.45
N SER A 85 1.78 -10.72 5.00
CA SER A 85 1.43 -12.15 5.04
C SER A 85 0.21 -12.42 5.91
N ASP A 86 0.04 -11.72 7.02
CA ASP A 86 -1.11 -11.92 7.90
C ASP A 86 -2.39 -11.40 7.26
N ILE A 87 -2.33 -10.25 6.56
CA ILE A 87 -3.50 -9.71 5.86
C ILE A 87 -3.82 -10.57 4.65
N HIS A 88 -2.86 -10.91 3.78
CA HIS A 88 -3.10 -11.73 2.60
C HIS A 88 -3.56 -13.13 2.97
N THR A 89 -2.96 -13.78 3.99
CA THR A 89 -3.42 -15.09 4.50
C THR A 89 -4.82 -14.99 5.11
N SER A 90 -5.14 -13.90 5.81
CA SER A 90 -6.49 -13.66 6.34
C SER A 90 -7.51 -13.38 5.24
N VAL A 91 -7.13 -12.65 4.20
CA VAL A 91 -7.96 -12.34 3.03
C VAL A 91 -8.20 -13.59 2.20
N ASP A 92 -7.16 -14.39 1.96
CA ASP A 92 -7.26 -15.69 1.28
C ASP A 92 -8.15 -16.66 2.06
N ALA A 93 -8.05 -16.66 3.40
CA ALA A 93 -8.93 -17.46 4.26
C ALA A 93 -10.38 -16.96 4.21
N ILE A 94 -10.61 -15.63 4.23
CA ILE A 94 -11.95 -15.04 4.09
C ILE A 94 -12.52 -15.35 2.70
N GLN A 95 -11.72 -15.23 1.64
CA GLN A 95 -12.12 -15.53 0.27
C GLN A 95 -12.45 -17.01 0.10
N ALA A 96 -11.67 -17.91 0.70
CA ALA A 96 -11.94 -19.34 0.71
C ALA A 96 -13.24 -19.66 1.46
N LEU A 97 -13.51 -18.99 2.58
CA LEU A 97 -14.76 -19.14 3.34
C LEU A 97 -15.97 -18.62 2.55
N LEU A 98 -15.87 -17.44 1.94
CA LEU A 98 -16.94 -16.85 1.12
C LEU A 98 -17.26 -17.75 -0.10
N LYS A 99 -16.24 -18.23 -0.81
CA LYS A 99 -16.40 -19.22 -1.90
C LYS A 99 -17.08 -20.50 -1.42
N SER A 100 -16.68 -21.03 -0.26
CA SER A 100 -17.25 -22.28 0.28
C SER A 100 -18.71 -22.16 0.72
N SER A 101 -19.17 -20.94 1.02
CA SER A 101 -20.53 -20.67 1.51
C SER A 101 -21.56 -20.43 0.39
N ASN A 102 -21.14 -20.42 -0.88
CA ASN A 102 -21.99 -20.17 -2.06
C ASN A 102 -22.74 -18.82 -2.04
N VAL A 103 -22.31 -17.90 -1.16
CA VAL A 103 -22.81 -16.52 -1.01
C VAL A 103 -22.21 -15.58 -2.06
N TYR A 104 -21.06 -15.98 -2.61
CA TYR A 104 -20.29 -15.23 -3.59
C TYR A 104 -19.72 -16.23 -4.61
N ASP A 105 -20.38 -16.35 -5.77
CA ASP A 105 -19.99 -17.27 -6.85
C ASP A 105 -19.07 -16.62 -7.89
N ASP A 106 -18.72 -15.34 -7.72
CA ASP A 106 -17.91 -14.64 -8.72
C ASP A 106 -16.41 -14.86 -8.49
N GLU A 107 -15.72 -15.32 -9.53
CA GLU A 107 -14.27 -15.57 -9.58
C GLU A 107 -13.41 -14.30 -9.43
N GLN A 108 -14.01 -13.16 -9.07
CA GLN A 108 -13.50 -11.80 -9.34
C GLN A 108 -13.19 -10.96 -8.10
N PHE A 109 -13.15 -11.53 -6.89
CA PHE A 109 -12.57 -10.80 -5.75
C PHE A 109 -11.06 -11.02 -5.72
N SER A 110 -10.28 -10.05 -6.17
CA SER A 110 -8.83 -10.02 -5.99
C SER A 110 -8.40 -8.79 -5.19
N VAL A 111 -7.33 -8.95 -4.40
CA VAL A 111 -6.63 -7.82 -3.79
C VAL A 111 -6.19 -6.82 -4.86
N ALA A 112 -5.84 -7.30 -6.06
CA ALA A 112 -5.50 -6.45 -7.20
C ALA A 112 -6.65 -5.52 -7.64
N ASP A 113 -7.90 -5.95 -7.50
CA ASP A 113 -9.07 -5.12 -7.86
C ASP A 113 -9.29 -4.00 -6.83
N VAL A 114 -8.99 -4.29 -5.56
CA VAL A 114 -8.99 -3.29 -4.49
C VAL A 114 -7.86 -2.29 -4.72
N GLU A 115 -6.66 -2.75 -5.05
CA GLU A 115 -5.51 -1.89 -5.38
C GLU A 115 -5.81 -0.97 -6.58
N GLN A 116 -6.37 -1.51 -7.66
CA GLN A 116 -6.74 -0.73 -8.84
C GLN A 116 -7.78 0.35 -8.51
N LYS A 117 -8.75 0.04 -7.65
CA LYS A 117 -9.73 1.03 -7.20
C LYS A 117 -9.12 2.08 -6.30
N LEU A 118 -8.23 1.69 -5.38
CA LEU A 118 -7.52 2.65 -4.55
C LEU A 118 -6.66 3.60 -5.40
N GLU A 119 -6.08 3.14 -6.51
CA GLU A 119 -5.40 4.03 -7.44
C GLU A 119 -6.38 5.04 -8.07
N SER A 120 -7.53 4.56 -8.56
CA SER A 120 -8.56 5.43 -9.16
C SER A 120 -9.11 6.46 -8.18
N TYR A 121 -9.32 6.07 -6.92
CA TYR A 121 -9.78 6.98 -5.88
C TYR A 121 -8.70 7.91 -5.35
N GLY A 122 -7.43 7.57 -5.48
CA GLY A 122 -6.35 8.50 -5.22
C GLY A 122 -6.42 9.71 -6.16
N LEU A 123 -6.72 9.50 -7.43
CA LEU A 123 -6.90 10.60 -8.39
C LEU A 123 -8.18 11.40 -8.08
N TYR A 124 -9.29 10.72 -7.78
CA TYR A 124 -10.55 11.39 -7.45
C TYR A 124 -10.47 12.20 -6.15
N ALA A 125 -9.79 11.70 -5.11
CA ALA A 125 -9.58 12.39 -3.84
C ALA A 125 -8.87 13.74 -3.97
N GLN A 126 -8.11 13.93 -5.05
CA GLN A 126 -7.39 15.18 -5.30
C GLN A 126 -8.30 16.26 -5.92
N THR A 127 -9.46 15.90 -6.48
CA THR A 127 -10.41 16.86 -7.05
C THR A 127 -11.25 17.52 -5.96
N GLU A 128 -11.84 18.67 -6.26
CA GLU A 128 -12.73 19.36 -5.32
C GLU A 128 -14.00 18.56 -5.05
N GLU A 129 -14.52 17.85 -6.06
CA GLU A 129 -15.66 16.96 -5.92
C GLU A 129 -15.33 15.80 -4.98
N GLY A 130 -14.19 15.12 -5.14
CA GLY A 130 -13.81 14.00 -4.28
C GLY A 130 -13.61 14.43 -2.81
N LYS A 131 -12.97 15.58 -2.58
CA LYS A 131 -12.85 16.15 -1.23
C LYS A 131 -14.22 16.46 -0.63
N ASN A 132 -15.13 17.07 -1.39
CA ASN A 132 -16.46 17.39 -0.92
C ASN A 132 -17.27 16.13 -0.58
N THR A 133 -17.16 15.07 -1.39
CA THR A 133 -17.76 13.75 -1.10
C THR A 133 -17.26 13.21 0.24
N ILE A 134 -15.94 13.22 0.48
CA ILE A 134 -15.36 12.76 1.75
C ILE A 134 -15.91 13.56 2.93
N LEU A 135 -15.92 14.89 2.83
CA LEU A 135 -16.36 15.78 3.91
C LEU A 135 -17.84 15.66 4.25
N LYS A 136 -18.67 15.37 3.25
CA LYS A 136 -20.13 15.34 3.39
C LYS A 136 -20.63 13.97 3.84
N ASP A 137 -20.09 12.90 3.28
CA ASP A 137 -20.73 11.58 3.34
C ASP A 137 -20.04 10.63 4.34
N PHE A 138 -18.86 10.97 4.87
CA PHE A 138 -18.13 10.13 5.83
C PHE A 138 -18.89 9.89 7.13
N ASP A 139 -19.38 10.96 7.77
CA ASP A 139 -20.07 10.85 9.06
C ASP A 139 -21.38 10.07 8.93
N GLU A 140 -22.11 10.26 7.83
CA GLU A 140 -23.33 9.50 7.51
C GLU A 140 -23.01 8.01 7.33
N LYS A 141 -21.95 7.67 6.59
CA LYS A 141 -21.51 6.28 6.40
C LYS A 141 -21.15 5.61 7.73
N ILE A 142 -20.41 6.28 8.61
CA ILE A 142 -20.03 5.75 9.94
C ILE A 142 -21.26 5.48 10.81
N GLN A 143 -22.27 6.34 10.75
CA GLN A 143 -23.53 6.13 11.48
C GLN A 143 -24.29 4.90 10.96
N ASN A 144 -24.31 4.69 9.64
CA ASN A 144 -25.03 3.58 9.01
C ASN A 144 -24.40 2.20 9.26
N VAL A 145 -23.06 2.11 9.31
CA VAL A 145 -22.34 0.83 9.54
C VAL A 145 -22.37 0.40 11.02
N GLY A 146 -22.69 1.30 11.93
CA GLY A 146 -22.67 1.06 13.37
C GLY A 146 -21.27 1.20 13.97
N SER A 147 -21.19 1.73 15.19
CA SER A 147 -19.93 2.20 15.81
C SER A 147 -19.01 1.09 16.36
N ILE A 148 -19.23 -0.18 16.02
CA ILE A 148 -18.56 -1.33 16.65
C ILE A 148 -17.80 -2.12 15.58
N GLY A 149 -16.67 -1.58 15.13
CA GLY A 149 -15.74 -2.26 14.24
C GLY A 149 -14.29 -1.92 14.63
N PRO A 150 -13.37 -2.90 14.66
CA PRO A 150 -11.98 -2.68 15.12
C PRO A 150 -11.20 -1.64 14.30
N PHE A 151 -11.65 -1.36 13.07
CA PHE A 151 -11.01 -0.41 12.14
C PHE A 151 -11.69 0.98 12.09
N ILE A 152 -12.86 1.17 12.71
CA ILE A 152 -13.60 2.44 12.67
C ILE A 152 -12.79 3.59 13.28
N SER A 153 -12.10 3.33 14.39
CA SER A 153 -11.21 4.32 15.02
C SER A 153 -10.10 4.76 14.07
N LYS A 154 -9.57 3.83 13.25
CA LYS A 154 -8.55 4.15 12.26
C LYS A 154 -9.11 5.00 11.13
N LEU A 155 -10.31 4.69 10.62
CA LEU A 155 -10.98 5.50 9.60
C LEU A 155 -11.20 6.94 10.08
N LYS A 156 -11.59 7.14 11.35
CA LYS A 156 -11.74 8.47 11.95
C LYS A 156 -10.42 9.23 12.04
N GLU A 157 -9.34 8.56 12.45
CA GLU A 157 -7.99 9.15 12.48
C GLU A 157 -7.54 9.59 11.08
N LEU A 158 -7.76 8.74 10.08
CA LEU A 158 -7.45 9.04 8.68
C LEU A 158 -8.27 10.23 8.16
N TYR A 159 -9.57 10.28 8.47
CA TYR A 159 -10.44 11.41 8.15
C TYR A 159 -9.98 12.72 8.80
N GLU A 160 -9.60 12.70 10.08
CA GLU A 160 -9.02 13.86 10.77
C GLU A 160 -7.71 14.31 10.10
N LYS A 161 -6.82 13.37 9.77
CA LYS A 161 -5.56 13.66 9.08
C LYS A 161 -5.81 14.31 7.70
N PHE A 162 -6.81 13.81 6.97
CA PHE A 162 -7.23 14.34 5.67
C PHE A 162 -7.78 15.77 5.76
N THR A 163 -8.74 15.99 6.66
CA THR A 163 -9.42 17.29 6.86
C THR A 163 -8.47 18.38 7.32
N LEU A 164 -7.49 18.03 8.17
CA LEU A 164 -6.47 18.96 8.64
C LEU A 164 -5.33 19.19 7.63
N GLY A 165 -5.32 18.48 6.50
CA GLY A 165 -4.22 18.54 5.52
C GLY A 165 -2.87 18.12 6.12
N LYS A 166 -2.87 17.26 7.14
CA LYS A 166 -1.67 16.84 7.86
C LYS A 166 -0.98 15.70 7.12
N GLY A 167 -0.08 16.02 6.20
CA GLY A 167 0.73 15.01 5.51
C GLY A 167 1.29 15.54 4.20
N THR A 168 2.10 14.71 3.55
CA THR A 168 2.50 14.93 2.17
C THR A 168 1.30 14.79 1.23
N ILE A 169 1.41 15.34 0.02
CA ILE A 169 0.39 15.17 -1.03
C ILE A 169 0.13 13.67 -1.29
N PHE A 170 1.20 12.87 -1.32
CA PHE A 170 1.11 11.43 -1.51
C PHE A 170 0.32 10.73 -0.38
N GLU A 171 0.65 11.04 0.89
CA GLU A 171 -0.09 10.50 2.03
C GLU A 171 -1.57 10.92 2.00
N LEU A 172 -1.87 12.19 1.71
CA LEU A 172 -3.25 12.67 1.63
C LEU A 172 -4.03 12.02 0.48
N THR A 173 -3.36 11.73 -0.64
CA THR A 173 -3.93 10.97 -1.76
C THR A 173 -4.31 9.54 -1.35
N ILE A 174 -3.43 8.83 -0.65
CA ILE A 174 -3.73 7.48 -0.15
C ILE A 174 -4.87 7.50 0.87
N ILE A 175 -4.82 8.46 1.79
CA ILE A 175 -5.84 8.64 2.81
C ILE A 175 -7.20 8.92 2.16
N GLY A 176 -7.27 9.89 1.24
CA GLY A 176 -8.50 10.24 0.55
C GLY A 176 -9.05 9.08 -0.28
N SER A 177 -8.16 8.31 -0.92
CA SER A 177 -8.52 7.08 -1.61
C SER A 177 -9.21 6.06 -0.70
N THR A 178 -8.59 5.80 0.46
CA THR A 178 -9.12 4.87 1.48
C THR A 178 -10.50 5.31 2.00
N LEU A 179 -10.67 6.62 2.22
CA LEU A 179 -11.93 7.18 2.70
C LEU A 179 -13.03 7.10 1.64
N LEU A 180 -12.73 7.40 0.38
CA LEU A 180 -13.68 7.27 -0.73
C LEU A 180 -14.11 5.83 -0.95
N TYR A 181 -13.17 4.88 -0.88
CA TYR A 181 -13.46 3.46 -0.95
C TYR A 181 -14.43 3.01 0.15
N PHE A 182 -14.30 3.58 1.36
CA PHE A 182 -15.22 3.30 2.45
C PHE A 182 -16.61 3.96 2.25
N ILE A 183 -16.65 5.18 1.74
CA ILE A 183 -17.86 5.98 1.60
C ILE A 183 -18.74 5.50 0.45
N ILE A 184 -18.13 5.20 -0.71
CA ILE A 184 -18.86 4.92 -1.95
C ILE A 184 -19.40 3.48 -1.91
N PRO A 185 -20.74 3.28 -1.89
CA PRO A 185 -21.36 1.96 -1.68
C PRO A 185 -21.12 0.91 -2.77
N VAL A 186 -20.56 1.32 -3.92
CA VAL A 186 -20.55 0.56 -5.18
C VAL A 186 -19.20 -0.15 -5.41
N ASP A 187 -18.28 -0.14 -4.44
CA ASP A 187 -16.96 -0.75 -4.66
C ASP A 187 -16.75 -2.15 -4.12
N VAL A 188 -16.52 -3.09 -5.05
CA VAL A 188 -16.01 -4.47 -4.95
C VAL A 188 -16.85 -5.41 -4.07
N ILE A 189 -17.28 -4.96 -2.90
CA ILE A 189 -18.23 -5.63 -2.02
C ILE A 189 -19.37 -4.65 -1.74
N PRO A 190 -20.56 -4.90 -2.29
CA PRO A 190 -21.73 -4.05 -2.03
C PRO A 190 -22.07 -3.98 -0.53
N ASP A 191 -22.42 -2.79 -0.02
CA ASP A 191 -22.77 -2.58 1.41
C ASP A 191 -23.92 -3.46 1.94
N TYR A 192 -24.73 -4.06 1.06
CA TYR A 192 -25.81 -4.98 1.45
C TYR A 192 -25.35 -6.40 1.81
N LEU A 193 -24.04 -6.69 1.68
CA LEU A 193 -23.48 -8.03 1.86
C LEU A 193 -22.97 -8.35 3.26
N PHE A 194 -23.25 -7.53 4.28
CA PHE A 194 -23.03 -7.95 5.67
C PHE A 194 -24.20 -7.61 6.62
N PRO A 195 -24.99 -8.64 6.98
CA PRO A 195 -25.39 -8.79 8.38
C PRO A 195 -25.34 -10.26 8.85
N ILE A 196 -24.43 -10.56 9.80
CA ILE A 196 -24.67 -11.40 11.00
C ILE A 196 -24.93 -12.93 10.82
N GLY A 197 -25.25 -13.45 9.63
CA GLY A 197 -25.69 -14.84 9.45
C GLY A 197 -24.66 -15.96 9.69
N TYR A 198 -23.34 -15.67 9.63
CA TYR A 198 -22.27 -16.69 9.62
C TYR A 198 -21.40 -16.73 10.88
N LEU A 199 -21.70 -15.86 11.84
CA LEU A 199 -20.94 -15.80 13.09
C LEU A 199 -21.23 -17.01 13.99
N ASP A 200 -22.46 -17.55 13.94
CA ASP A 200 -22.87 -18.73 14.71
C ASP A 200 -22.18 -20.02 14.24
N ASP A 201 -22.01 -20.18 12.92
CA ASP A 201 -21.27 -21.31 12.33
C ASP A 201 -19.76 -21.25 12.63
N ALA A 202 -19.16 -20.05 12.66
CA ALA A 202 -17.77 -19.84 13.05
C ALA A 202 -17.51 -20.18 14.54
N ILE A 203 -18.50 -19.92 15.41
CA ILE A 203 -18.49 -20.31 16.84
C ILE A 203 -18.62 -21.84 16.97
N ALA A 204 -19.46 -22.49 16.16
CA ALA A 204 -19.62 -23.95 16.16
C ALA A 204 -18.33 -24.70 15.74
N VAL A 205 -17.62 -24.20 14.73
CA VAL A 205 -16.37 -24.79 14.25
C VAL A 205 -15.24 -24.63 15.29
N GLN A 206 -15.11 -23.49 15.96
CA GLN A 206 -14.10 -23.32 17.02
C GLN A 206 -14.38 -24.19 18.26
N LEU A 207 -15.65 -24.35 18.67
CA LEU A 207 -16.02 -25.22 19.79
C LEU A 207 -15.72 -26.70 19.50
N THR A 208 -15.96 -27.14 18.27
CA THR A 208 -15.63 -28.51 17.81
C THR A 208 -14.12 -28.75 17.77
N THR A 209 -13.36 -27.74 17.34
CA THR A 209 -11.89 -27.78 17.31
C THR A 209 -11.28 -27.88 18.72
N LYS A 210 -11.83 -27.15 19.70
CA LYS A 210 -11.44 -27.28 21.12
C LYS A 210 -11.80 -28.63 21.74
N ALA A 211 -12.88 -29.26 21.30
CA ALA A 211 -13.28 -30.59 21.76
C ALA A 211 -12.36 -31.70 21.21
N LEU A 212 -11.83 -31.54 19.99
CA LEU A 212 -10.93 -32.49 19.33
C LEU A 212 -9.47 -32.38 19.76
N LEU A 213 -9.02 -31.19 20.18
CA LEU A 213 -7.68 -30.95 20.74
C LEU A 213 -7.53 -31.42 22.19
N LYS A 214 -8.62 -31.83 22.84
CA LYS A 214 -8.62 -32.44 24.17
C LYS A 214 -8.41 -33.96 24.02
N LYS A 215 -7.22 -34.37 23.59
CA LYS A 215 -6.76 -35.76 23.65
C LYS A 215 -5.30 -35.84 24.00
#